data_AF-A0A7X5THZ5-F1
#
_entry.id   AF-A0A7X5THZ5-F1
#
_cell.length_a   1.000
_cell.length_b   1.000
_cell.length_c   1.000
_cell.angle_alpha   90.00
_cell.angle_beta   90.00
_cell.angle_gamma   90.00
#
_symmetry.space_group_name_H-M   'P 1'
#
loop_
_entity.id
_entity.type
_entity.pdbx_description
1 polymer ?
#
loop_
_entity_poly.entity_id
_entity_poly.type
_entity_poly.pdbx_seq_one_letter_code
_entity_poly.pdbx_strand_id
1 'polypeptide(L)'
;MSQLAVMLGLLISGSALADLQCGGYTLHAGSDGWTRVNGEKVTSQKIKFLKEKNDWDQIKTDMGLMPARDGNMYGFQFIKRNGKAWLNVQLLQNAMDAPKIIGSFPCKKVAD
;
A
#
# COMPACT_ATOMS: atom_id res chain seq x y z
N MET A 1 -4.44 -33.27 44.32
CA MET A 1 -5.48 -32.65 43.47
C MET A 1 -5.63 -31.20 43.90
N SER A 2 -5.98 -30.30 42.96
CA SER A 2 -6.14 -28.83 43.11
C SER A 2 -4.88 -28.05 42.71
N GLN A 3 -4.63 -27.87 41.40
CA GLN A 3 -5.11 -26.75 40.56
C GLN A 3 -4.58 -25.37 41.00
N LEU A 4 -3.48 -24.94 40.39
CA LEU A 4 -3.21 -23.53 40.10
C LEU A 4 -2.94 -23.41 38.59
N ALA A 5 -4.00 -23.14 37.84
CA ALA A 5 -3.91 -22.74 36.45
C ALA A 5 -3.62 -21.24 36.40
N VAL A 6 -2.35 -20.89 36.12
CA VAL A 6 -1.97 -19.51 35.83
C VAL A 6 -2.36 -19.22 34.38
N MET A 7 -3.47 -18.50 34.20
CA MET A 7 -3.93 -17.99 32.91
C MET A 7 -2.98 -16.87 32.44
N LEU A 8 -2.01 -17.21 31.61
CA LEU A 8 -1.17 -16.24 30.90
C LEU A 8 -1.94 -15.73 29.68
N GLY A 9 -2.72 -14.66 29.88
CA GLY A 9 -3.39 -13.94 28.79
C GLY A 9 -2.35 -13.26 27.88
N LEU A 10 -2.13 -13.84 26.70
CA LEU A 10 -1.28 -13.26 25.67
C LEU A 10 -2.00 -12.07 25.04
N LEU A 11 -1.62 -10.85 25.42
CA LEU A 11 -2.01 -9.63 24.72
C LEU A 11 -1.35 -9.61 23.34
N ILE A 12 -2.02 -10.15 22.33
CA ILE A 12 -1.59 -10.04 20.94
C ILE A 12 -1.85 -8.59 20.50
N SER A 13 -0.85 -7.74 20.67
CA SER A 13 -0.85 -6.39 20.10
C SER A 13 -0.64 -6.51 18.59
N GLY A 14 -1.74 -6.67 17.85
CA GLY A 14 -1.71 -6.58 16.40
C GLY A 14 -1.41 -5.13 16.00
N SER A 15 -0.24 -4.88 15.44
CA SER A 15 0.06 -3.59 14.80
C SER A 15 -0.86 -3.43 13.58
N ALA A 16 -1.96 -2.69 13.75
CA ALA A 16 -2.81 -2.29 12.64
C ALA A 16 -2.01 -1.31 11.75
N LEU A 17 -1.68 -1.74 10.53
CA LEU A 17 -1.16 -0.84 9.52
C LEU A 17 -2.31 0.03 9.04
N ALA A 18 -2.29 1.31 9.42
CA ALA A 18 -3.33 2.25 9.07
C ALA A 18 -3.43 2.45 7.56
N ASP A 19 -4.67 2.48 7.07
CA ASP A 19 -4.96 2.71 5.66
C ASP A 19 -4.59 4.14 5.25
N LEU A 20 -4.17 4.28 3.98
CA LEU A 20 -3.90 5.57 3.36
C LEU A 20 -4.93 5.84 2.26
N GLN A 21 -5.61 6.98 2.34
CA GLN A 21 -6.49 7.45 1.27
C GLN A 21 -5.75 8.44 0.38
N CYS A 22 -5.65 8.14 -0.92
CA CYS A 22 -4.99 8.95 -1.95
C CYS A 22 -5.98 9.23 -3.09
N GLY A 23 -6.70 10.35 -3.04
CA GLY A 23 -7.78 10.62 -4.01
C GLY A 23 -8.86 9.53 -3.95
N GLY A 24 -9.13 8.86 -5.08
CA GLY A 24 -10.06 7.72 -5.16
C GLY A 24 -9.44 6.34 -4.84
N TYR A 25 -8.20 6.29 -4.34
CA TYR A 25 -7.47 5.05 -4.07
C TYR A 25 -7.21 4.87 -2.57
N THR A 26 -7.66 3.76 -2.01
CA THR A 26 -7.30 3.32 -0.65
C THR A 26 -6.14 2.34 -0.74
N LEU A 27 -5.06 2.62 -0.02
CA LEU A 27 -3.89 1.75 0.10
C LEU A 27 -3.89 1.11 1.49
N HIS A 28 -3.87 -0.22 1.52
CA HIS A 28 -3.72 -1.02 2.73
C HIS A 28 -2.48 -1.90 2.62
N ALA A 29 -1.61 -1.86 3.61
CA ALA A 29 -0.51 -2.81 3.71
C ALA A 29 -1.02 -4.09 4.38
N GLY A 30 -1.20 -5.15 3.59
CA GLY A 30 -1.69 -6.43 4.10
C GLY A 30 -0.69 -7.10 5.04
N SER A 31 -1.19 -8.01 5.88
CA SER A 31 -0.36 -8.84 6.76
C SER A 31 0.63 -9.74 6.02
N ASP A 32 0.40 -9.97 4.72
CA ASP A 32 1.30 -10.69 3.82
C ASP A 32 2.44 -9.82 3.25
N GLY A 33 2.55 -8.56 3.68
CA GLY A 33 3.57 -7.62 3.21
C GLY A 33 3.28 -7.03 1.82
N TRP A 34 2.11 -7.36 1.24
CA TRP A 34 1.66 -6.84 -0.05
C TRP A 34 0.65 -5.72 0.11
N THR A 35 0.79 -4.71 -0.73
CA THR A 35 -0.14 -3.59 -0.80
C THR A 35 -1.42 -4.05 -1.47
N ARG A 36 -2.54 -3.59 -0.93
CA ARG A 36 -3.85 -3.65 -1.56
C ARG A 36 -4.27 -2.26 -1.98
N VAL A 37 -4.67 -2.12 -3.24
CA VAL A 37 -5.26 -0.90 -3.78
C VAL A 37 -6.75 -1.15 -3.91
N ASN A 38 -7.58 -0.35 -3.23
CA ASN A 38 -9.04 -0.53 -3.18
C ASN A 38 -9.45 -1.97 -2.78
N GLY A 39 -8.72 -2.56 -1.83
CA GLY A 39 -8.93 -3.92 -1.35
C GLY A 39 -8.40 -5.03 -2.27
N GLU A 40 -7.84 -4.71 -3.44
CA GLU A 40 -7.26 -5.66 -4.37
C GLU A 40 -5.74 -5.75 -4.21
N LYS A 41 -5.21 -6.96 -4.02
CA LYS A 41 -3.77 -7.20 -3.89
C LYS A 41 -3.07 -6.89 -5.22
N VAL A 42 -2.05 -6.04 -5.18
CA VAL A 42 -1.23 -5.74 -6.38
C VAL A 42 -0.54 -6.99 -6.90
N THR A 43 -0.39 -7.11 -8.22
CA THR A 43 0.26 -8.26 -8.87
C THR A 43 1.78 -8.15 -8.88
N SER A 44 2.31 -6.95 -8.70
CA SER A 44 3.75 -6.71 -8.52
C SER A 44 3.99 -5.56 -7.54
N GLN A 45 5.09 -5.64 -6.79
CA GLN A 45 5.48 -4.64 -5.80
C GLN A 45 7.00 -4.59 -5.68
N LYS A 46 7.57 -3.38 -5.73
CA LYS A 46 8.99 -3.13 -5.47
C LYS A 46 9.15 -1.95 -4.52
N ILE A 47 9.58 -2.25 -3.30
CA ILE A 47 9.86 -1.24 -2.27
C ILE A 47 11.33 -0.81 -2.39
N LYS A 48 11.57 0.50 -2.33
CA LYS A 48 12.90 1.11 -2.25
C LYS A 48 12.93 2.11 -1.10
N PHE A 49 13.93 1.99 -0.24
CA PHE A 49 14.24 3.02 0.74
C PHE A 49 15.01 4.15 0.06
N LEU A 50 14.54 5.38 0.25
CA LEU A 50 15.06 6.58 -0.42
C LEU A 50 16.23 7.21 0.33
N LYS A 51 16.45 6.83 1.59
CA LYS A 51 17.52 7.37 2.44
C LYS A 51 18.28 6.25 3.14
N GLU A 52 17.77 5.76 4.27
CA GLU A 52 18.40 4.72 5.08
C GLU A 52 17.65 3.39 4.95
N LYS A 53 18.35 2.27 5.12
CA LYS A 53 17.72 0.94 5.08
C LYS A 53 16.67 0.85 6.19
N ASN A 54 15.48 0.35 5.86
CA ASN A 54 14.34 0.21 6.77
C ASN A 54 13.71 1.54 7.24
N ASP A 55 14.03 2.66 6.60
CA ASP A 55 13.36 3.96 6.84
C ASP A 55 12.00 3.99 6.12
N TRP A 56 10.95 3.48 6.78
CA TRP A 56 9.58 3.41 6.26
C TRP A 56 8.90 4.77 6.08
N ASP A 57 9.52 5.86 6.55
CA ASP A 57 9.08 7.24 6.31
C ASP A 57 9.71 7.87 5.07
N GLN A 58 10.72 7.20 4.49
CA GLN A 58 11.43 7.59 3.28
C GLN A 58 11.42 6.42 2.29
N ILE A 59 10.24 6.12 1.73
CA ILE A 59 10.06 5.00 0.79
C ILE A 59 9.46 5.41 -0.54
N LYS A 60 9.79 4.63 -1.55
CA LYS A 60 9.09 4.57 -2.82
C LYS A 60 8.68 3.12 -3.09
N THR A 61 7.41 2.92 -3.40
CA THR A 61 6.86 1.62 -3.77
C THR A 61 6.29 1.70 -5.18
N ASP A 62 6.95 1.06 -6.13
CA ASP A 62 6.42 0.87 -7.49
C ASP A 62 5.57 -0.41 -7.51
N MET A 63 4.35 -0.36 -8.04
CA MET A 63 3.40 -1.47 -8.05
C MET A 63 2.67 -1.58 -9.38
N GLY A 64 2.18 -2.78 -9.68
CA GLY A 64 1.29 -3.03 -10.80
C GLY A 64 0.07 -3.83 -10.38
N LEU A 65 -1.08 -3.57 -11.00
CA LEU A 65 -2.31 -4.34 -10.82
C LEU A 65 -2.89 -4.66 -12.21
N MET A 66 -2.72 -5.92 -12.62
CA MET A 66 -2.90 -6.34 -14.01
C MET A 66 -3.37 -7.80 -14.10
N PRO A 67 -4.61 -8.07 -14.55
CA PRO A 67 -5.70 -7.09 -14.64
C PRO A 67 -6.15 -6.66 -13.24
N ALA A 68 -6.74 -5.47 -13.14
CA ALA A 68 -7.56 -5.09 -12.00
C ALA A 68 -9.00 -5.60 -12.18
N ARG A 69 -9.79 -5.61 -11.10
CA ARG A 69 -11.21 -6.04 -11.12
C ARG A 69 -12.10 -5.31 -12.13
N ASP A 70 -11.77 -4.06 -12.46
CA ASP A 70 -12.49 -3.24 -13.44
C ASP A 70 -12.08 -3.52 -14.89
N GLY A 71 -11.19 -4.48 -15.12
CA GLY A 71 -10.67 -4.87 -16.44
C GLY A 71 -9.51 -4.01 -16.94
N ASN A 72 -9.11 -2.97 -16.19
CA ASN A 72 -8.00 -2.10 -16.56
C ASN A 72 -6.66 -2.65 -16.07
N MET A 73 -5.58 -2.07 -16.57
CA MET A 73 -4.21 -2.33 -16.13
C MET A 73 -3.65 -1.07 -15.48
N TYR A 74 -3.16 -1.16 -14.25
CA TYR A 74 -2.67 0.01 -13.53
C TYR A 74 -1.21 -0.12 -13.12
N GLY A 75 -0.47 0.96 -13.30
CA GLY A 75 0.82 1.22 -12.67
C GLY A 75 0.65 2.23 -11.54
N PHE A 76 1.20 1.92 -10.37
CA PHE A 76 1.18 2.78 -9.21
C PHE A 76 2.60 3.09 -8.74
N GLN A 77 2.79 4.30 -8.25
CA GLN A 77 4.00 4.70 -7.55
C GLN A 77 3.63 5.48 -6.31
N PHE A 78 3.69 4.80 -5.17
CA PHE A 78 3.54 5.41 -3.87
C PHE A 78 4.88 5.98 -3.42
N ILE A 79 4.88 7.22 -2.94
CA ILE A 79 6.07 7.86 -2.38
C ILE A 79 5.70 8.43 -1.02
N LYS A 80 6.48 8.08 0.01
CA LYS A 80 6.48 8.72 1.32
C LYS A 80 7.86 9.32 1.55
N ARG A 81 7.91 10.64 1.70
CA ARG A 81 9.16 11.37 1.88
C ARG A 81 8.92 12.65 2.66
N ASN A 82 9.77 12.92 3.65
CA ASN A 82 9.79 14.16 4.44
C ASN A 82 8.40 14.51 5.01
N GLY A 83 7.71 13.52 5.60
CA GLY A 83 6.38 13.70 6.20
C GLY A 83 5.23 13.88 5.20
N LYS A 84 5.48 13.79 3.88
CA LYS A 84 4.45 13.84 2.84
C LYS A 84 4.32 12.48 2.18
N ALA A 85 3.10 12.14 1.78
CA ALA A 85 2.81 10.94 1.02
C ALA A 85 1.93 11.28 -0.18
N TRP A 86 2.21 10.67 -1.33
CA TRP A 86 1.39 10.79 -2.53
C TRP A 86 1.45 9.52 -3.37
N LEU A 87 0.43 9.35 -4.21
CA LEU A 87 0.29 8.23 -5.13
C LEU A 87 0.24 8.77 -6.55
N ASN A 88 1.19 8.36 -7.38
CA ASN A 88 1.08 8.50 -8.83
C ASN A 88 0.40 7.26 -9.39
N VAL A 89 -0.55 7.45 -10.29
CA VAL A 89 -1.30 6.40 -10.97
C VAL A 89 -1.18 6.59 -12.46
N GLN A 90 -0.97 5.50 -13.17
CA GLN A 90 -1.03 5.45 -14.62
C GLN A 90 -1.96 4.32 -15.04
N LEU A 91 -2.93 4.64 -15.90
CA LEU A 91 -3.65 3.61 -16.65
C LEU A 91 -2.74 3.12 -17.77
N LEU A 92 -2.41 1.83 -17.74
CA LEU A 92 -1.57 1.18 -18.73
C LEU A 92 -2.44 0.78 -19.92
N GLN A 93 -2.10 1.31 -21.08
CA GLN A 93 -2.80 1.03 -22.32
C GLN A 93 -2.09 -0.10 -23.08
N ASN A 94 -2.85 -0.78 -23.94
CA ASN A 94 -2.35 -1.88 -24.77
C ASN A 94 -1.47 -1.44 -25.95
N ALA A 95 -1.38 -0.14 -26.20
CA ALA A 95 -0.59 0.46 -27.27
C ALA A 95 0.39 1.49 -26.72
N MET A 96 1.62 1.50 -27.24
CA MET A 96 2.71 2.35 -26.74
C MET A 96 2.61 3.81 -27.21
N ASP A 97 1.89 4.05 -28.29
CA ASP A 97 1.59 5.36 -28.88
C ASP A 97 0.32 6.00 -28.30
N ALA A 98 -0.46 5.25 -27.54
CA ALA A 98 -1.68 5.76 -26.95
C ALA A 98 -1.37 6.79 -25.83
N PRO A 99 -2.18 7.86 -25.70
CA PRO A 99 -1.94 8.91 -24.71
C PRO A 99 -1.98 8.38 -23.28
N LYS A 100 -0.91 8.60 -22.52
CA LYS A 100 -0.83 8.20 -21.10
C LYS A 100 -1.88 8.95 -20.28
N ILE A 101 -2.72 8.19 -19.58
CA ILE A 101 -3.64 8.73 -18.57
C ILE A 101 -2.96 8.58 -17.21
N ILE A 102 -2.58 9.72 -16.63
CA ILE A 102 -1.84 9.80 -15.36
C ILE A 102 -2.55 10.70 -14.35
N GLY A 103 -2.42 10.38 -13.08
CA GLY A 103 -2.88 11.20 -11.97
C GLY A 103 -1.93 11.16 -10.79
N SER A 104 -1.84 12.25 -10.03
CA SER A 104 -1.03 12.34 -8.81
C SER A 104 -1.92 12.82 -7.67
N PHE A 105 -1.97 12.04 -6.59
CA PHE A 105 -2.92 12.26 -5.51
C PHE A 105 -2.19 12.36 -4.17
N PRO A 106 -2.36 13.44 -3.39
CA PRO A 106 -1.85 13.49 -2.03
C PRO A 106 -2.57 12.43 -1.17
N CYS A 107 -1.81 11.77 -0.30
CA CYS A 107 -2.34 10.75 0.59
C CYS A 107 -2.57 11.31 1.99
N LYS A 108 -3.59 10.79 2.67
CA LYS A 108 -3.90 11.07 4.08
C LYS A 108 -4.14 9.75 4.81
N LYS A 109 -3.74 9.66 6.08
CA LYS A 109 -4.11 8.52 6.94
C LYS A 109 -5.64 8.51 7.11
N VAL A 110 -6.26 7.34 6.96
CA VAL A 110 -7.67 7.12 7.30
C VAL A 110 -7.77 7.08 8.82
N ALA A 111 -8.73 7.81 9.40
CA ALA A 111 -8.97 7.76 10.84
C ALA A 111 -9.44 6.34 11.21
N ASP A 112 -8.84 5.78 12.27
CA ASP A 112 -9.16 4.45 12.79
C ASP A 112 -10.58 4.41 13.40
#